data_AF-A0A2N1R8P4-F1
#
_entry.id   AF-A0A2N1R8P4-F1
#
_cell.length_a   1.000
_cell.length_b   1.000
_cell.length_c   1.000
_cell.angle_alpha   90.00
_cell.angle_beta   90.00
_cell.angle_gamma   90.00
#
_symmetry.space_group_name_H-M   'P 1'
#
loop_
_entity.id
_entity.type
_entity.pdbx_description
1 polymer ?
#
loop_
_entity_poly.entity_id
_entity_poly.type
_entity_poly.pdbx_seq_one_letter_code
_entity_poly.pdbx_strand_id
1 'polypeptide(L)'
;MALSDTEFDTILSDPSKRIQGAIAWAEDEDHSPCVDFKRIRTPFLYPDGDSIDLFYKVEGDVITVSDLAETSRWLRMQTVSPRHSAEQLHLVEDIRLTHGVEYYRGMLQARCHLGESLDAVVTRVAQSALRMAEIRDLVADVDTEDELPDKE
;
A
#
# COMPACT_ATOMS: atom_id res chain seq x y z
N MET A 1 -28.26 -1.27 -8.06
CA MET A 1 -29.31 -0.23 -7.98
C MET A 1 -28.57 1.09 -8.07
N ALA A 2 -28.77 1.85 -9.14
CA ALA A 2 -28.16 3.18 -9.27
C ALA A 2 -29.04 4.19 -8.52
N LEU A 3 -28.43 5.09 -7.77
CA LEU A 3 -29.15 6.22 -7.17
C LEU A 3 -29.70 7.09 -8.30
N SER A 4 -30.95 7.52 -8.17
CA SER A 4 -31.55 8.48 -9.07
C SER A 4 -30.97 9.87 -8.83
N ASP A 5 -30.99 10.74 -9.85
CA ASP A 5 -30.47 12.11 -9.75
C ASP A 5 -31.12 12.89 -8.60
N THR A 6 -32.41 12.64 -8.34
CA THR A 6 -33.16 13.25 -7.24
C THR A 6 -32.66 12.81 -5.86
N GLU A 7 -32.29 11.54 -5.70
CA GLU A 7 -31.74 11.03 -4.43
C GLU A 7 -30.34 11.60 -4.19
N PHE A 8 -29.55 11.74 -5.26
CA PHE A 8 -28.23 12.34 -5.20
C PHE A 8 -28.28 13.83 -4.79
N ASP A 9 -29.18 14.61 -5.40
CA ASP A 9 -29.42 16.00 -5.04
C ASP A 9 -29.89 16.18 -3.60
N THR A 10 -30.69 15.23 -3.10
CA THR A 10 -31.15 15.21 -1.71
C THR A 10 -29.98 15.03 -0.74
N ILE A 11 -29.02 14.15 -1.06
CA ILE A 11 -27.83 13.90 -0.23
C ILE A 11 -26.89 15.11 -0.23
N LEU A 12 -26.65 15.74 -1.39
CA LEU A 12 -25.80 16.93 -1.48
C LEU A 12 -26.39 18.16 -0.76
N SER A 13 -27.72 18.21 -0.67
CA SER A 13 -28.45 19.30 -0.02
C SER A 13 -28.57 19.11 1.48
N ASP A 14 -28.27 17.92 2.03
CA ASP A 14 -28.36 17.65 3.47
C ASP A 14 -27.20 18.31 4.23
N PRO A 15 -27.46 19.36 5.03
CA PRO A 15 -26.42 20.06 5.76
C PRO A 15 -25.80 19.20 6.88
N SER A 16 -26.47 18.14 7.32
CA SER A 16 -25.91 17.18 8.30
C SER A 16 -24.84 16.27 7.70
N LYS A 17 -24.77 16.17 6.37
CA LYS A 17 -23.75 15.42 5.62
C LYS A 17 -22.58 16.30 5.19
N ARG A 18 -22.61 17.59 5.51
CA ARG A 18 -21.49 18.51 5.26
C ARG A 18 -20.50 18.38 6.40
N ILE A 19 -19.25 18.07 6.05
CA ILE A 19 -18.14 18.15 7.00
C ILE A 19 -17.95 19.63 7.34
N GLN A 20 -18.38 20.03 8.54
CA GLN A 20 -18.15 21.37 9.07
C GLN A 20 -16.84 21.39 9.85
N GLY A 21 -15.85 22.12 9.32
CA GLY A 21 -14.53 22.28 9.92
C GLY A 21 -13.42 22.20 8.88
N ALA A 22 -12.27 22.82 9.18
CA ALA A 22 -11.05 22.49 8.47
C ALA A 22 -10.70 21.04 8.80
N ILE A 23 -10.33 20.24 7.79
CA ILE A 23 -9.75 18.91 8.02
C ILE A 23 -8.47 19.15 8.82
N ALA A 24 -8.51 18.88 10.12
CA ALA A 24 -7.36 18.98 11.00
C ALA A 24 -6.67 17.62 11.01
N TRP A 25 -5.42 17.61 10.53
CA TRP A 25 -4.55 16.45 10.64
C TRP A 25 -4.04 16.38 12.09
N ALA A 26 -4.36 15.31 12.80
CA ALA A 26 -3.80 15.03 14.12
C ALA A 26 -2.47 14.30 13.94
N GLU A 27 -1.43 14.75 14.65
CA GLU A 27 -0.18 14.00 14.79
C GLU A 27 -0.44 12.81 15.72
N ASP A 28 0.00 11.61 15.31
CA ASP A 28 -0.20 10.38 16.09
C ASP A 28 0.73 10.41 17.32
N GLU A 29 0.17 10.22 18.52
CA GLU A 29 0.84 10.40 19.81
C GLU A 29 1.74 9.20 20.20
N ASP A 30 1.78 8.14 19.40
CA ASP A 30 2.29 6.84 19.83
C ASP A 30 3.79 6.60 19.53
N HIS A 31 4.51 7.55 18.93
CA HIS A 31 5.98 7.49 18.74
C HIS A 31 6.49 6.14 18.17
N SER A 32 5.65 5.42 17.43
CA SER A 32 6.07 4.28 16.63
C SER A 32 7.05 4.78 15.55
N PRO A 33 8.03 3.99 15.08
CA PRO A 33 9.07 4.43 14.12
C PRO A 33 8.54 4.94 12.76
N CYS A 34 7.22 5.01 12.60
CA CYS A 34 6.46 5.67 11.55
C CYS A 34 6.40 7.22 11.65
N VAL A 35 7.09 7.88 12.60
CA VAL A 35 7.03 9.35 12.82
C VAL A 35 7.25 10.20 11.55
N ASP A 36 7.97 9.69 10.55
CA ASP A 36 8.24 10.44 9.31
C ASP A 36 7.28 10.13 8.15
N PHE A 37 6.36 9.17 8.32
CA PHE A 37 5.52 8.66 7.25
C PHE A 37 4.11 9.24 7.34
N LYS A 38 3.68 9.92 6.27
CA LYS A 38 2.32 10.46 6.13
C LYS A 38 1.43 9.48 5.36
N ARG A 39 0.25 9.20 5.89
CA ARG A 39 -0.72 8.27 5.28
C ARG A 39 -1.43 8.88 4.08
N ILE A 40 -1.62 8.08 3.03
CA ILE A 40 -2.44 8.32 1.85
C ILE A 40 -3.47 7.21 1.81
N ARG A 41 -4.75 7.58 2.00
CA ARG A 41 -5.84 6.64 1.77
C ARG A 41 -6.12 6.55 0.28
N THR A 42 -5.95 5.35 -0.28
CA THR A 42 -6.23 5.11 -1.69
C THR A 42 -7.70 4.71 -1.89
N PRO A 43 -8.26 4.83 -3.11
CA PRO A 43 -9.59 4.32 -3.41
C PRO A 43 -9.61 2.79 -3.63
N PHE A 44 -8.46 2.10 -3.52
CA PHE A 44 -8.36 0.66 -3.69
C PHE A 44 -8.68 -0.05 -2.38
N LEU A 45 -9.33 -1.21 -2.50
CA LEU A 45 -9.74 -2.02 -1.36
C LEU A 45 -9.10 -3.41 -1.46
N TYR A 46 -8.74 -3.96 -0.31
CA TYR A 46 -8.47 -5.38 -0.18
C TYR A 46 -9.75 -6.20 -0.44
N PRO A 47 -9.63 -7.51 -0.75
CA PRO A 47 -10.77 -8.38 -1.01
C PRO A 47 -11.82 -8.46 0.11
N ASP A 48 -11.43 -8.20 1.37
CA ASP A 48 -12.33 -8.14 2.53
C ASP A 48 -13.04 -6.79 2.69
N GLY A 49 -12.73 -5.83 1.82
CA GLY A 49 -13.31 -4.48 1.79
C GLY A 49 -12.53 -3.46 2.62
N ASP A 50 -11.41 -3.82 3.24
CA ASP A 50 -10.56 -2.87 3.96
C ASP A 50 -9.78 -1.97 2.99
N SER A 51 -9.45 -0.75 3.39
CA SER A 51 -8.77 0.20 2.49
C SER A 51 -7.29 -0.13 2.34
N ILE A 52 -6.78 -0.08 1.11
CA ILE A 52 -5.34 -0.09 0.87
C ILE A 52 -4.83 1.31 1.19
N ASP A 53 -4.14 1.45 2.31
CA ASP A 53 -3.47 2.68 2.70
C ASP A 53 -1.99 2.60 2.36
N LEU A 54 -1.46 3.70 1.83
CA LEU A 54 -0.05 3.87 1.57
C LEU A 54 0.50 4.95 2.49
N PHE A 55 1.82 4.98 2.60
CA PHE A 55 2.55 5.90 3.44
C PHE A 55 3.66 6.53 2.63
N TYR A 56 3.88 7.83 2.78
CA TYR A 56 5.00 8.49 2.13
C TYR A 56 5.90 9.23 3.11
N LYS A 57 7.19 9.26 2.78
CA LYS A 57 8.21 10.01 3.50
C LYS A 57 8.97 10.87 2.50
N VAL A 58 9.26 12.10 2.89
CA VAL A 58 10.07 13.03 2.09
C VAL A 58 11.49 13.01 2.60
N GLU A 59 12.45 12.65 1.75
CA GLU A 59 13.88 12.62 2.07
C GLU A 59 14.64 13.47 1.04
N GLY A 60 14.82 14.76 1.35
CA GLY A 60 15.38 15.73 0.41
C GLY A 60 14.47 15.93 -0.81
N ASP A 61 14.99 15.65 -2.00
CA ASP A 61 14.27 15.78 -3.28
C ASP A 61 13.56 14.49 -3.73
N VAL A 62 13.54 13.45 -2.88
CA VAL A 62 12.90 12.17 -3.18
C VAL A 62 11.76 11.91 -2.22
N ILE A 63 10.61 11.51 -2.75
CA ILE A 63 9.47 11.05 -1.95
C ILE A 63 9.40 9.54 -2.06
N THR A 64 9.58 8.84 -0.95
CA THR A 64 9.42 7.39 -0.87
C THR A 64 7.97 7.09 -0.51
N VAL A 65 7.28 6.31 -1.34
CA VAL A 65 5.92 5.81 -1.08
C VAL A 65 6.01 4.31 -0.79
N SER A 66 5.38 3.84 0.28
CA SER A 66 5.42 2.45 0.74
C SER A 66 4.10 2.00 1.34
N ASP A 67 3.80 0.71 1.27
CA ASP A 67 2.69 0.09 2.01
C ASP A 67 3.06 -0.32 3.45
N LEU A 68 4.33 -0.11 3.85
CA LEU A 68 4.88 -0.50 5.16
C LEU A 68 4.56 -1.96 5.54
N ALA A 69 4.53 -2.86 4.55
CA ALA A 69 4.22 -4.27 4.70
C ALA A 69 2.78 -4.57 5.14
N GLU A 70 1.86 -3.60 5.07
CA GLU A 70 0.44 -3.82 5.39
C GLU A 70 -0.18 -4.89 4.49
N THR A 71 0.20 -4.96 3.21
CA THR A 71 -0.28 -6.00 2.30
C THR A 71 0.23 -7.39 2.71
N SER A 72 1.50 -7.49 3.08
CA SER A 72 2.09 -8.74 3.57
C SER A 72 1.47 -9.16 4.91
N ARG A 73 1.19 -8.20 5.80
CA ARG A 73 0.47 -8.44 7.07
C ARG A 73 -0.94 -8.94 6.81
N TRP A 74 -1.68 -8.31 5.89
CA TRP A 74 -3.03 -8.71 5.51
C TRP A 74 -3.03 -10.14 4.94
N LEU A 75 -2.14 -10.46 4.01
CA LEU A 75 -2.03 -11.81 3.42
C LEU A 75 -1.73 -12.88 4.49
N ARG A 76 -0.86 -12.58 5.46
CA ARG A 76 -0.60 -13.48 6.61
C ARG A 76 -1.85 -13.76 7.45
N MET A 77 -2.76 -12.80 7.59
CA MET A 77 -4.01 -13.00 8.32
C MET A 77 -5.02 -13.87 7.57
N GLN A 78 -4.96 -13.87 6.24
CA GLN A 78 -5.88 -14.64 5.39
C GLN A 78 -5.37 -16.06 5.07
N THR A 79 -4.09 -16.33 5.31
CA THR A 79 -3.38 -17.54 4.87
C THR A 79 -3.20 -18.53 6.01
N VAL A 80 -3.50 -19.80 5.79
CA VAL A 80 -3.29 -20.89 6.77
C VAL A 80 -1.95 -21.61 6.57
N SER A 81 -1.33 -21.45 5.39
CA SER A 81 -0.14 -22.21 4.98
C SER A 81 1.11 -21.30 4.87
N PRO A 82 2.21 -21.60 5.58
CA PRO A 82 3.34 -20.68 5.71
C PRO A 82 4.38 -20.73 4.58
N ARG A 83 4.12 -21.45 3.47
CA ARG A 83 5.15 -21.69 2.44
C ARG A 83 4.70 -21.27 1.05
N HIS A 84 5.58 -20.53 0.37
CA HIS A 84 5.42 -20.21 -1.04
C HIS A 84 5.69 -21.43 -1.93
N SER A 85 4.91 -21.54 -2.99
CA SER A 85 5.30 -22.28 -4.19
C SER A 85 6.24 -21.40 -5.05
N ALA A 86 7.08 -22.04 -5.86
CA ALA A 86 7.93 -21.34 -6.82
C ALA A 86 7.12 -20.49 -7.84
N GLU A 87 5.84 -20.82 -8.04
CA GLU A 87 4.91 -20.06 -8.89
C GLU A 87 4.52 -18.73 -8.23
N GLN A 88 4.29 -18.70 -6.92
CA GLN A 88 3.94 -17.48 -6.19
C GLN A 88 5.09 -16.47 -6.15
N LEU A 89 6.33 -16.94 -5.99
CA LEU A 89 7.50 -16.06 -6.06
C LEU A 89 7.68 -15.44 -7.45
N HIS A 90 7.40 -16.18 -8.52
CA HIS A 90 7.40 -15.62 -9.87
C HIS A 90 6.29 -14.57 -10.05
N LEU A 91 5.08 -14.81 -9.55
CA LEU A 91 3.99 -13.84 -9.61
C LEU A 91 4.33 -12.54 -8.86
N VAL A 92 4.97 -12.64 -7.69
CA VAL A 92 5.45 -11.47 -6.93
C VAL A 92 6.45 -10.66 -7.74
N GLU A 93 7.42 -11.32 -8.37
CA GLU A 93 8.42 -10.65 -9.21
C GLU A 93 7.78 -10.03 -10.47
N ASP A 94 6.82 -10.72 -11.09
CA ASP A 94 6.08 -10.20 -12.25
C ASP A 94 5.29 -8.94 -11.90
N ILE A 95 4.61 -8.91 -10.76
CA ILE A 95 3.90 -7.73 -10.25
C ILE A 95 4.90 -6.58 -10.05
N ARG A 96 6.01 -6.88 -9.37
CA ARG A 96 7.06 -5.91 -9.07
C ARG A 96 7.60 -5.25 -10.35
N LEU A 97 7.95 -6.05 -11.35
CA LEU A 97 8.47 -5.58 -12.63
C LEU A 97 7.42 -4.82 -13.44
N THR A 98 6.16 -5.31 -13.46
CA THR A 98 5.06 -4.70 -14.22
C THR A 98 4.75 -3.28 -13.73
N HIS A 99 4.76 -3.07 -12.43
CA HIS A 99 4.42 -1.79 -11.82
C HIS A 99 5.64 -0.92 -11.53
N GLY A 100 6.86 -1.43 -11.71
CA GLY A 100 8.08 -0.69 -11.40
C GLY A 100 8.17 -0.30 -9.94
N VAL A 101 7.79 -1.22 -9.06
CA VAL A 101 7.89 -1.09 -7.60
C VAL A 101 9.03 -1.96 -7.09
N GLU A 102 9.52 -1.71 -5.88
CA GLU A 102 10.47 -2.56 -5.19
C GLU A 102 9.72 -3.36 -4.12
N TYR A 103 10.11 -4.62 -3.92
CA TYR A 103 9.64 -5.42 -2.80
C TYR A 103 10.83 -5.68 -1.87
N TYR A 104 10.82 -5.09 -0.68
CA TYR A 104 11.93 -5.14 0.26
C TYR A 104 11.42 -5.42 1.67
N ARG A 105 11.90 -6.50 2.31
CA ARG A 105 11.49 -6.92 3.67
C ARG A 105 9.97 -6.94 3.87
N GLY A 106 9.23 -7.45 2.89
CA GLY A 106 7.79 -7.52 2.95
C GLY A 106 7.06 -6.22 2.58
N MET A 107 7.77 -5.13 2.31
CA MET A 107 7.19 -3.83 1.94
C MET A 107 7.22 -3.62 0.43
N LEU A 108 6.11 -3.13 -0.11
CA LEU A 108 6.03 -2.56 -1.45
C LEU A 108 6.42 -1.10 -1.39
N GLN A 109 7.45 -0.70 -2.14
CA GLN A 109 7.94 0.67 -2.12
C GLN A 109 8.26 1.20 -3.52
N ALA A 110 8.14 2.51 -3.69
CA ALA A 110 8.60 3.20 -4.88
C ALA A 110 9.08 4.60 -4.54
N ARG A 111 10.14 5.04 -5.23
CA ARG A 111 10.66 6.41 -5.13
C ARG A 111 10.02 7.28 -6.20
N CYS A 112 9.61 8.48 -5.81
CA CYS A 112 9.15 9.54 -6.68
C CYS A 112 10.25 10.61 -6.73
N HIS A 113 10.80 10.82 -7.92
CA HIS A 113 11.83 11.82 -8.16
C HIS A 113 11.23 13.17 -8.55
N LEU A 114 12.03 14.24 -8.45
CA LEU A 114 11.64 15.58 -8.87
C LEU A 114 11.22 15.58 -10.36
N GLY A 115 9.98 15.96 -10.63
CA GLY A 115 9.39 15.97 -11.98
C GLY A 115 8.54 14.73 -12.31
N GLU A 116 8.56 13.70 -11.47
CA GLU A 116 7.58 12.60 -11.53
C GLU A 116 6.28 13.00 -10.83
N SER A 117 5.17 12.45 -11.30
CA SER A 117 3.86 12.70 -10.70
C SER A 117 3.65 11.75 -9.52
N LEU A 118 3.43 12.32 -8.33
CA LEU A 118 3.23 11.55 -7.10
C LEU A 118 1.99 10.65 -7.21
N ASP A 119 0.93 11.11 -7.86
CA ASP A 119 -0.30 10.34 -8.11
C ASP A 119 -0.03 9.09 -8.94
N ALA A 120 0.82 9.17 -9.97
CA ALA A 120 1.24 8.00 -10.73
C ALA A 120 2.02 7.01 -9.87
N VAL A 121 2.93 7.50 -9.02
CA VAL A 121 3.73 6.68 -8.10
C VAL A 121 2.85 5.99 -7.05
N VAL A 122 1.92 6.72 -6.45
CA VAL A 122 0.94 6.18 -5.49
C VAL A 122 0.07 5.12 -6.17
N THR A 123 -0.40 5.40 -7.39
CA THR A 123 -1.26 4.47 -8.14
C THR A 123 -0.56 3.15 -8.43
N ARG A 124 0.71 3.16 -8.89
CA ARG A 124 1.44 1.91 -9.16
C ARG A 124 1.68 1.06 -7.91
N VAL A 125 1.98 1.71 -6.76
CA VAL A 125 2.19 1.00 -5.49
C VAL A 125 0.86 0.41 -5.01
N ALA A 126 -0.23 1.16 -5.08
CA ALA A 126 -1.55 0.68 -4.67
C ALA A 126 -2.06 -0.47 -5.57
N GLN A 127 -1.82 -0.37 -6.88
CA GLN A 127 -2.15 -1.46 -7.82
C GLN A 127 -1.30 -2.71 -7.56
N SER A 128 -0.02 -2.54 -7.21
CA SER A 128 0.84 -3.66 -6.84
C SER A 128 0.34 -4.35 -5.57
N ALA A 129 -0.04 -3.57 -4.56
CA ALA A 129 -0.63 -4.08 -3.32
C ALA A 129 -1.93 -4.86 -3.59
N LEU A 130 -2.80 -4.33 -4.45
CA LEU A 130 -4.02 -5.01 -4.88
C LEU A 130 -3.71 -6.34 -5.58
N ARG A 131 -2.74 -6.36 -6.51
CA ARG A 131 -2.34 -7.60 -7.21
C ARG A 131 -1.71 -8.62 -6.28
N MET A 132 -0.91 -8.18 -5.31
CA MET A 132 -0.37 -9.09 -4.29
C MET A 132 -1.47 -9.66 -3.41
N ALA A 133 -2.49 -8.86 -3.05
CA ALA A 133 -3.64 -9.32 -2.29
C ALA A 133 -4.49 -10.37 -3.03
N GLU A 134 -4.42 -10.42 -4.36
CA GLU A 134 -5.06 -11.45 -5.19
C GLU A 134 -4.27 -12.78 -5.21
N ILE A 135 -3.00 -12.78 -4.82
CA ILE A 135 -2.21 -14.02 -4.71
C ILE A 135 -2.70 -14.76 -3.47
N ARG A 136 -3.39 -15.88 -3.70
CA ARG A 136 -3.80 -16.80 -2.63
C ARG A 136 -2.55 -17.32 -1.93
N ASP A 137 -2.47 -17.15 -0.60
CA ASP A 137 -1.43 -17.67 0.29
C ASP A 137 -0.01 -17.08 0.16
N LEU A 138 0.15 -15.75 0.25
CA LEU A 138 1.48 -15.10 0.32
C LEU A 138 1.93 -14.90 1.79
N VAL A 139 3.03 -15.51 2.23
CA VAL A 139 3.64 -15.23 3.54
C VAL A 139 5.13 -14.93 3.39
N ALA A 140 5.50 -13.67 3.26
CA ALA A 140 6.89 -13.26 3.06
C ALA A 140 7.70 -13.23 4.36
N ASP A 141 8.47 -14.29 4.64
CA ASP A 141 9.74 -14.19 5.36
C ASP A 141 10.87 -14.48 4.37
N VAL A 142 11.45 -13.42 3.82
CA VAL A 142 12.74 -13.50 3.13
C VAL A 142 13.65 -12.48 3.78
N ASP A 143 14.14 -12.85 4.96
CA ASP A 143 15.47 -12.43 5.37
C ASP A 143 16.46 -13.24 4.54
N THR A 144 16.75 -12.77 3.32
CA THR A 144 18.03 -13.15 2.72
C THR A 144 19.08 -12.37 3.48
N GLU A 145 19.55 -12.93 4.60
CA GLU A 145 20.92 -12.67 5.00
C GLU A 145 21.78 -13.08 3.80
N ASP A 146 22.46 -12.10 3.22
CA ASP A 146 23.54 -12.34 2.27
C ASP A 146 24.51 -13.34 2.91
N GLU A 147 24.40 -14.62 2.56
CA GLU A 147 25.52 -15.56 2.64
C GLU A 147 26.58 -15.02 1.69
N LEU A 148 27.45 -14.16 2.24
CA LEU A 148 28.76 -13.87 1.68
C LEU A 148 29.42 -15.23 1.36
N PRO A 149 29.86 -15.48 0.12
CA PRO A 149 30.57 -16.71 -0.17
C PRO A 149 31.86 -16.72 0.65
N ASP A 150 31.97 -17.71 1.53
CA ASP A 150 33.20 -18.01 2.23
C ASP A 150 34.33 -18.14 1.21
N LYS A 151 35.37 -17.34 1.45
CA LYS A 151 36.61 -17.39 0.68
C LYS A 151 37.33 -18.69 1.03
N GLU A 152 37.53 -19.54 0.04
CA GLU A 152 38.66 -20.49 0.00
C GLU A 152 39.63 -20.10 -1.13
#